data_AF-A0A9X8YN99-F1
#
_entry.id   AF-A0A9X8YN99-F1
#
_cell.length_a   1.000
_cell.length_b   1.000
_cell.length_c   1.000
_cell.angle_alpha   90.00
_cell.angle_beta   90.00
_cell.angle_gamma   90.00
#
_symmetry.space_group_name_H-M   'P 1'
#
loop_
_entity.id
_entity.type
_entity.pdbx_description
1 polymer ?
#
loop_
_entity_poly.entity_id
_entity_poly.type
_entity_poly.pdbx_seq_one_letter_code
_entity_poly.pdbx_strand_id
1 'polypeptide(L)'
;ALLIKGADGNLREWFEVEKDRRWRLTPVQHFDHGADGQELTVAEPYRRVFATLRPDGGFSLFSAIQPQPLLNTRLGAEVRQMAFAPRGDGLLLESAQGWQRYALDNPYPDVT
;
A
#
# COMPACT_ATOMS: atom_id res chain seq x y z
N ALA A 1 -5.50 12.47 2.73
CA ALA A 1 -6.11 11.19 2.32
C ALA A 1 -5.95 10.20 3.45
N LEU A 2 -6.92 9.31 3.64
CA LEU A 2 -6.81 8.14 4.52
C LEU A 2 -6.88 6.89 3.66
N LEU A 3 -5.97 5.95 3.90
CA LEU A 3 -6.05 4.60 3.36
C LEU A 3 -6.64 3.70 4.44
N ILE A 4 -7.79 3.09 4.17
CA ILE A 4 -8.54 2.31 5.15
C ILE A 4 -8.75 0.90 4.62
N LYS A 5 -8.30 -0.09 5.41
CA LYS A 5 -8.59 -1.51 5.21
C LYS A 5 -9.86 -1.87 5.97
N GLY A 6 -10.90 -2.25 5.23
CA GLY A 6 -12.17 -2.68 5.80
C GLY A 6 -12.14 -4.11 6.32
N ALA A 7 -13.12 -4.48 7.15
CA ALA A 7 -13.30 -5.85 7.63
C ALA A 7 -13.71 -6.83 6.51
N ASP A 8 -14.20 -6.30 5.39
CA ASP A 8 -14.45 -7.01 4.14
C ASP A 8 -13.17 -7.30 3.34
N GLY A 9 -12.00 -6.96 3.89
CA GLY A 9 -10.71 -7.08 3.23
C GLY A 9 -10.44 -5.98 2.20
N ASN A 10 -11.45 -5.16 1.86
CA ASN A 10 -11.30 -4.16 0.82
C ASN A 10 -10.47 -2.98 1.32
N LEU A 11 -9.53 -2.56 0.47
CA LEU A 11 -8.75 -1.35 0.70
C LEU A 11 -9.37 -0.19 -0.08
N ARG A 12 -9.53 0.96 0.59
CA ARG A 12 -10.15 2.15 0.01
C ARG A 12 -9.40 3.40 0.42
N GLU A 13 -9.31 4.34 -0.51
CA GLU A 13 -8.85 5.70 -0.22
C GLU A 13 -10.04 6.59 0.08
N TRP A 14 -9.91 7.38 1.14
CA TRP A 14 -10.95 8.26 1.66
C TRP A 14 -10.42 9.69 1.76
N PHE A 15 -11.19 10.62 1.21
CA PHE A 15 -10.93 12.05 1.33
C PHE A 15 -12.00 12.70 2.20
N GLU A 16 -11.62 13.79 2.87
CA GLU A 16 -12.58 14.70 3.45
C GLU A 16 -13.17 15.55 2.31
N VAL A 17 -14.47 15.43 2.09
CA VAL A 17 -15.18 16.12 1.02
C VAL A 17 -16.26 17.01 1.64
N GLU A 18 -16.31 18.26 1.23
CA GLU A 18 -17.41 19.15 1.59
C GLU A 18 -18.66 18.79 0.78
N LYS A 19 -19.76 18.51 1.48
CA LYS A 19 -21.08 18.36 0.88
C LYS A 19 -22.12 19.06 1.74
N ASP A 20 -22.85 20.00 1.15
CA ASP A 20 -23.88 20.79 1.82
C ASP A 20 -23.35 21.53 3.07
N ARG A 21 -22.18 22.19 2.96
CA ARG A 21 -21.49 22.87 4.09
C ARG A 21 -21.10 21.96 5.25
N ARG A 22 -21.02 20.65 5.02
CA ARG A 22 -20.57 19.67 6.00
C ARG A 22 -19.44 18.83 5.41
N TRP A 23 -18.35 18.71 6.14
CA TRP A 23 -17.25 17.84 5.79
C TRP A 23 -17.57 16.39 6.15
N ARG A 24 -17.33 15.48 5.22
CA ARG A 24 -17.54 14.04 5.42
C ARG A 24 -16.41 13.26 4.78
N LEU A 25 -15.92 12.24 5.47
CA LEU A 25 -15.06 11.23 4.87
C LEU A 25 -15.87 10.46 3.82
N THR A 26 -15.39 10.50 2.58
CA THR A 26 -16.02 9.87 1.42
C THR A 26 -15.01 8.96 0.74
N PRO A 27 -15.36 7.70 0.40
CA PRO A 27 -14.46 6.84 -0.35
C PRO A 27 -14.36 7.38 -1.78
N VAL A 28 -13.15 7.61 -2.25
CA VAL A 28 -12.88 8.18 -3.58
C VAL A 28 -12.24 7.17 -4.53
N GLN A 29 -11.59 6.14 -3.98
CA GLN A 29 -10.94 5.10 -4.77
C GLN A 29 -11.02 3.74 -4.06
N HIS A 30 -11.13 2.70 -4.87
CA HIS A 30 -11.09 1.31 -4.44
C HIS A 30 -9.91 0.61 -5.11
N PHE A 31 -9.24 -0.26 -4.36
CA PHE A 31 -8.14 -1.07 -4.86
C PHE A 31 -8.59 -2.52 -4.83
N ASP A 32 -8.75 -3.10 -6.02
CA ASP A 32 -9.11 -4.51 -6.17
C ASP A 32 -7.91 -5.35 -5.71
N HIS A 33 -8.03 -5.90 -4.51
CA HIS A 33 -7.04 -6.78 -3.91
C HIS A 33 -7.75 -8.03 -3.39
N GLY A 34 -7.25 -9.20 -3.77
CA GLY A 34 -7.73 -10.49 -3.25
C GLY A 34 -7.38 -10.62 -1.77
N ALA A 35 -8.15 -9.97 -0.92
CA ALA A 35 -7.90 -9.86 0.51
C ALA A 35 -8.51 -11.05 1.26
N ASP A 36 -7.68 -11.74 2.02
CA ASP A 36 -8.08 -12.61 3.11
C ASP A 36 -8.14 -11.85 4.45
N GLY A 37 -7.83 -10.55 4.42
CA GLY A 37 -7.82 -9.66 5.59
C GLY A 37 -6.54 -9.77 6.43
N GLN A 38 -5.59 -10.64 6.07
CA GLN A 38 -4.37 -10.88 6.85
C GLN A 38 -3.12 -10.21 6.28
N GLU A 39 -3.23 -9.46 5.18
CA GLU A 39 -2.07 -8.74 4.63
C GLU A 39 -1.53 -7.65 5.56
N LEU A 40 -0.21 -7.47 5.52
CA LEU A 40 0.45 -6.24 5.96
C LEU A 40 0.14 -5.14 4.94
N THR A 41 -0.09 -3.93 5.42
CA THR A 41 -0.29 -2.75 4.58
C THR A 41 0.59 -1.62 5.10
N VAL A 42 1.40 -1.02 4.23
CA VAL A 42 2.25 0.12 4.57
C VAL A 42 2.19 1.17 3.47
N ALA A 43 2.12 2.44 3.87
CA ALA A 43 2.21 3.57 2.96
C ALA A 43 3.64 4.10 2.94
N GLU A 44 4.10 4.55 1.78
CA GLU A 44 5.38 5.25 1.66
C GLU A 44 5.23 6.67 2.23
N PRO A 45 6.09 7.08 3.18
CA PRO A 45 6.02 8.43 3.74
C PRO A 45 6.09 9.52 2.66
N TYR A 46 5.17 10.49 2.74
CA TYR A 46 5.11 11.66 1.85
C TYR A 46 4.89 11.36 0.36
N ARG A 47 4.56 10.11 -0.01
CA ARG A 47 4.25 9.72 -1.38
C ARG A 47 2.87 9.10 -1.50
N ARG A 48 2.35 9.09 -2.72
CA ARG A 48 1.04 8.48 -3.06
C ARG A 48 1.20 7.00 -3.38
N VAL A 49 2.07 6.30 -2.68
CA VAL A 49 2.41 4.90 -2.91
C VAL A 49 2.19 4.11 -1.63
N PHE A 50 1.64 2.91 -1.77
CA PHE A 50 1.48 1.97 -0.68
C PHE A 50 1.62 0.54 -1.20
N ALA A 51 1.91 -0.39 -0.30
CA ALA A 51 2.03 -1.80 -0.63
C ALA A 51 1.21 -2.68 0.31
N THR A 52 0.76 -3.80 -0.22
CA THR A 52 0.21 -4.91 0.54
C THR A 52 1.11 -6.13 0.40
N LEU A 53 1.21 -6.92 1.48
CA LEU A 53 1.93 -8.18 1.50
C LEU A 53 1.11 -9.23 2.25
N ARG A 54 0.66 -10.25 1.54
CA ARG A 54 -0.10 -11.37 2.09
C ARG A 54 0.82 -12.38 2.78
N PRO A 55 0.28 -13.19 3.73
CA PRO A 55 1.06 -14.23 4.41
C PRO A 55 1.73 -15.25 3.47
N ASP A 56 1.13 -15.49 2.29
CA ASP A 56 1.66 -16.39 1.24
C ASP A 56 2.81 -15.78 0.40
N GLY A 57 3.26 -14.58 0.76
CA GLY A 57 4.29 -13.82 0.03
C GLY A 57 3.76 -13.04 -1.16
N GLY A 58 2.45 -13.08 -1.46
CA GLY A 58 1.84 -12.26 -2.50
C GLY A 58 1.99 -10.77 -2.20
N PHE A 59 2.72 -10.05 -3.05
CA PHE A 59 3.04 -8.63 -2.87
C PHE A 59 2.44 -7.80 -4.00
N SER A 60 1.80 -6.70 -3.62
CA SER A 60 1.25 -5.71 -4.54
C SER A 60 1.69 -4.31 -4.16
N LEU A 61 2.17 -3.53 -5.14
CA LEU A 61 2.49 -2.12 -5.01
C LEU A 61 1.45 -1.30 -5.76
N PHE A 62 0.95 -0.24 -5.12
CA PHE A 62 -0.10 0.59 -5.67
C PHE A 62 0.32 2.06 -5.66
N SER A 63 -0.18 2.81 -6.64
CA SER A 63 -0.23 4.26 -6.59
C SER A 63 -1.67 4.69 -6.35
N ALA A 64 -1.89 5.67 -5.46
CA ALA A 64 -3.19 6.27 -5.22
C ALA A 64 -3.69 7.14 -6.40
N ILE A 65 -3.04 7.08 -7.57
CA ILE A 65 -3.46 7.76 -8.80
C ILE A 65 -4.28 6.83 -9.69
N GLN A 66 -4.10 5.51 -9.57
CA GLN A 66 -4.77 4.52 -10.42
C GLN A 66 -5.25 3.30 -9.61
N PRO A 67 -6.36 2.66 -10.01
CA PRO A 67 -6.93 1.55 -9.23
C PRO A 67 -6.11 0.27 -9.32
N GLN A 68 -5.39 0.07 -10.43
CA GLN A 68 -4.62 -1.14 -10.67
C GLN A 68 -3.21 -1.07 -10.04
N PRO A 69 -2.69 -2.18 -9.51
CA PRO A 69 -1.35 -2.22 -8.94
C PRO A 69 -0.29 -1.90 -10.00
N LEU A 70 0.73 -1.15 -9.57
CA LEU A 70 1.95 -0.87 -10.35
C LEU A 70 2.82 -2.12 -10.49
N LEU A 71 2.84 -2.95 -9.46
CA LEU A 71 3.61 -4.20 -9.43
C LEU A 71 2.83 -5.26 -8.68
N ASN A 72 2.78 -6.46 -9.25
CA ASN A 72 2.31 -7.67 -8.59
C ASN A 72 3.41 -8.73 -8.71
N THR A 73 3.94 -9.17 -7.59
CA THR A 73 4.99 -10.20 -7.55
C THR A 73 4.86 -11.06 -6.29
N ARG A 74 5.82 -11.95 -6.06
CA ARG A 74 5.98 -12.66 -4.80
C ARG A 74 7.29 -12.26 -4.14
N LEU A 75 7.20 -11.94 -2.86
CA LEU A 75 8.34 -11.77 -1.96
C LEU A 75 8.41 -12.99 -1.02
N GLY A 76 9.34 -12.96 -0.06
CA GLY A 76 9.46 -14.02 0.94
C GLY A 76 8.16 -14.24 1.73
N ALA A 77 7.91 -15.49 2.12
CA ALA A 77 6.83 -15.84 3.03
C ALA A 77 7.20 -15.53 4.50
N GLU A 78 6.21 -15.57 5.39
CA GLU A 78 6.39 -15.39 6.85
C GLU A 78 6.95 -14.01 7.28
N VAL A 79 6.73 -12.99 6.45
CA VAL A 79 7.11 -11.61 6.77
C VAL A 79 6.20 -11.09 7.89
N ARG A 80 6.84 -10.51 8.90
CA ARG A 80 6.17 -9.95 10.09
C ARG A 80 6.00 -8.45 10.01
N GLN A 81 6.94 -7.75 9.37
CA GLN A 81 6.93 -6.30 9.19
C GLN A 81 7.46 -5.93 7.82
N MET A 82 6.93 -4.83 7.29
CA MET A 82 7.32 -4.25 6.01
C MET A 82 7.35 -2.73 6.14
N ALA A 83 8.41 -2.10 5.65
CA ALA A 83 8.56 -0.66 5.68
C ALA A 83 9.25 -0.13 4.42
N PHE A 84 8.75 0.98 3.88
CA PHE A 84 9.48 1.71 2.85
C PHE A 84 10.68 2.45 3.46
N ALA A 85 11.78 2.50 2.70
CA ALA A 85 12.92 3.33 3.04
C ALA A 85 12.48 4.81 3.00
N PRO A 86 12.85 5.66 3.98
CA PRO A 86 12.43 7.08 3.99
C PRO A 86 12.88 7.90 2.77
N ARG A 87 13.88 7.43 2.03
CA ARG A 87 14.37 8.05 0.79
C ARG A 87 13.58 7.65 -0.45
N GLY A 88 12.65 6.70 -0.32
CA GLY A 88 11.86 6.16 -1.42
C GLY A 88 12.63 5.26 -2.39
N ASP A 89 13.77 4.72 -1.95
CA ASP A 89 14.69 3.91 -2.76
C ASP A 89 14.72 2.43 -2.35
N GLY A 90 13.75 1.98 -1.54
CA GLY A 90 13.72 0.60 -1.11
C GLY A 90 12.57 0.20 -0.22
N LEU A 91 12.48 -1.11 -0.02
CA LEU A 91 11.55 -1.79 0.85
C LEU A 91 12.34 -2.73 1.78
N LEU A 92 12.10 -2.63 3.09
CA LEU A 92 12.65 -3.52 4.10
C LEU A 92 11.58 -4.50 4.55
N LEU A 93 11.90 -5.78 4.50
CA LEU A 93 11.10 -6.85 5.09
C LEU A 93 11.81 -7.40 6.31
N GLU A 94 11.04 -7.71 7.34
CA GLU A 94 11.51 -8.45 8.52
C GLU A 94 10.76 -9.78 8.62
N SER A 95 11.50 -10.86 8.82
CA SER A 95 10.99 -12.19 9.13
C SER A 95 11.76 -12.81 10.30
N ALA A 96 11.41 -14.06 10.66
CA ALA A 96 12.16 -14.81 11.67
C ALA A 96 13.62 -15.08 11.27
N GLN A 97 13.92 -15.08 9.97
CA GLN A 97 15.24 -15.34 9.41
C GLN A 97 16.12 -14.07 9.35
N GLY A 98 15.55 -12.90 9.68
CA GLY A 98 16.25 -11.62 9.71
C GLY A 98 15.61 -10.59 8.79
N TRP A 99 16.42 -9.67 8.28
CA TRP A 99 15.95 -8.56 7.45
C TRP A 99 16.42 -8.71 6.01
N GLN A 100 15.54 -8.36 5.07
CA GLN A 100 15.83 -8.34 3.65
C GLN A 100 15.44 -7.00 3.04
N ARG A 101 16.37 -6.36 2.33
CA ARG A 101 16.12 -5.12 1.59
C ARG A 101 15.95 -5.41 0.11
N TYR A 102 14.92 -4.82 -0.47
CA TYR A 102 14.71 -4.73 -1.91
C TYR A 102 14.96 -3.29 -2.36
N ALA A 103 15.68 -3.13 -3.46
CA ALA A 103 15.75 -1.83 -4.14
C ALA A 103 14.40 -1.57 -4.79
N LEU A 104 13.88 -0.36 -4.60
CA LEU A 104 12.65 0.09 -5.25
C LEU A 104 13.01 1.36 -6.02
N ASP A 105 12.82 1.32 -7.32
CA ASP A 105 12.88 2.52 -8.14
C ASP A 105 11.44 3.02 -8.33
N ASN A 106 11.08 4.02 -7.55
CA ASN A 106 9.79 4.70 -7.61
C ASN A 106 10.08 6.16 -7.95
N PRO A 107 10.28 6.52 -9.23
CA PRO A 107 10.51 7.90 -9.60
C PRO A 107 9.31 8.79 -9.19
N TYR A 108 9.62 9.96 -8.61
CA TYR A 108 8.61 10.93 -8.19
C TYR A 108 8.97 12.33 -8.70
N PRO A 109 7.98 13.17 -9.09
CA PRO A 109 6.62 12.78 -9.41
C PRO A 109 6.64 12.15 -10.81
N ASP A 110 6.15 10.93 -10.99
CA ASP A 110 5.91 10.43 -12.34
C ASP A 110 4.78 11.26 -12.98
N VAL A 111 5.21 12.30 -13.71
CA VAL A 111 4.53 12.92 -14.84
C VAL A 111 5.48 12.79 -16.02
N THR A 112 5.27 11.77 -16.86
CA THR A 112 5.25 11.89 -18.33
C THR A 112 4.37 10.80 -18.90
#